data_AF-A0A3D0NXF0-F1
#
_entry.id   AF-A0A3D0NXF0-F1
#
_cell.length_a   1.000
_cell.length_b   1.000
_cell.length_c   1.000
_cell.angle_alpha   90.00
_cell.angle_beta   90.00
_cell.angle_gamma   90.00
#
_symmetry.space_group_name_H-M   'P 1'
#
loop_
_entity.id
_entity.type
_entity.pdbx_description
1 polymer ?
#
loop_
_entity_poly.entity_id
_entity_poly.type
_entity_poly.pdbx_seq_one_letter_code
_entity_poly.pdbx_strand_id
1 'polypeptide(L)' 'FAPYYVLGIPLNESYRFVAVILGFSLNYAAYFAEIYRAGIQNIPNGQREAATILGYSRVQTFHRIVFPQMVKNVLPPV' A
#
# COMPACT_ATOMS: atom_id res chain seq x y z
N PHE A 1 -28.11 -1.95 4.81
CA PHE A 1 -29.42 -1.98 4.13
C PHE A 1 -29.30 -2.16 2.61
N ALA A 2 -28.46 -1.40 1.90
CA ALA A 2 -28.27 -1.55 0.44
C ALA A 2 -27.97 -2.98 -0.06
N PRO A 3 -27.13 -3.82 0.60
CA PRO A 3 -26.86 -5.17 0.12
C PRO A 3 -28.06 -6.11 0.19
N TYR A 4 -28.94 -5.89 1.15
CA TYR A 4 -30.19 -6.65 1.27
C TYR A 4 -31.17 -6.24 0.18
N TYR A 5 -31.34 -4.93 -0.05
CA TYR A 5 -32.27 -4.41 -1.05
C TYR A 5 -31.80 -4.58 -2.51
N VAL A 6 -30.49 -4.56 -2.76
CA VAL A 6 -29.92 -4.61 -4.11
C VAL A 6 -29.52 -6.03 -4.51
N LEU A 7 -28.98 -6.82 -3.57
CA LEU A 7 -28.39 -8.14 -3.87
C LEU A 7 -29.16 -9.30 -3.23
N GLY A 8 -30.23 -9.03 -2.47
CA GLY A 8 -31.01 -10.05 -1.77
C GLY A 8 -30.21 -10.81 -0.69
N ILE A 9 -29.04 -10.30 -0.29
CA ILE A 9 -28.14 -10.99 0.64
C ILE A 9 -28.68 -10.86 2.07
N PRO A 10 -28.89 -11.97 2.80
CA PRO A 10 -29.37 -11.93 4.18
C PRO A 10 -28.34 -11.27 5.11
N LEU A 11 -28.79 -10.29 5.91
CA LEU A 11 -27.94 -9.52 6.83
C LEU A 11 -27.69 -10.27 8.14
N ASN A 12 -27.11 -11.47 8.05
CA ASN A 12 -26.68 -12.24 9.22
C ASN A 12 -25.48 -11.57 9.93
N GLU A 13 -25.21 -11.98 11.17
CA GLU A 13 -24.14 -11.40 11.98
C GLU A 13 -22.76 -11.55 11.31
N SER A 14 -22.49 -12.71 10.71
CA SER A 14 -21.26 -12.98 9.96
C SER A 14 -21.08 -12.04 8.76
N TYR A 15 -22.13 -11.74 8.01
CA TYR A 15 -22.10 -10.80 6.90
C TYR A 15 -21.71 -9.40 7.36
N ARG A 16 -22.29 -8.93 8.47
CA ARG A 16 -21.98 -7.61 9.04
C ARG A 16 -20.51 -7.53 9.46
N PHE A 17 -19.99 -8.58 10.11
CA PHE A 17 -18.58 -8.65 10.51
C PHE A 17 -17.63 -8.55 9.31
N VAL A 18 -17.88 -9.34 8.25
CA VAL A 18 -17.07 -9.29 7.01
C VAL A 18 -17.20 -7.94 6.31
N ALA A 19 -18.41 -7.37 6.26
CA ALA A 19 -18.64 -6.06 5.65
C ALA A 19 -17.87 -4.94 6.37
N VAL A 20 -17.80 -4.99 7.70
CA VAL A 20 -16.99 -4.05 8.51
C VAL A 20 -15.51 -4.23 8.18
N ILE A 21 -14.98 -5.45 8.20
CA ILE A 21 -13.57 -5.72 7.85
C ILE A 21 -13.26 -5.16 6.46
N LEU A 22 -14.07 -5.49 5.45
CA LEU A 22 -13.85 -5.01 4.09
C LEU A 22 -13.90 -3.49 3.98
N GLY A 23 -14.88 -2.85 4.60
CA GLY A 23 -15.02 -1.39 4.57
C GLY A 23 -13.81 -0.68 5.19
N PHE A 24 -13.37 -1.14 6.37
CA PHE A 24 -12.20 -0.59 7.03
C PHE A 24 -10.91 -0.91 6.27
N SER A 25 -10.69 -2.16 5.87
CA SER A 25 -9.49 -2.57 5.13
C SER A 25 -9.35 -1.80 3.82
N LEU A 26 -10.43 -1.58 3.08
CA LEU A 26 -10.37 -0.82 1.82
C LEU A 26 -10.04 0.65 2.07
N ASN A 27 -10.66 1.27 3.08
CA ASN A 27 -10.39 2.65 3.44
C ASN A 27 -8.91 2.85 3.85
N TYR A 28 -8.41 1.98 4.74
CA TYR A 28 -7.01 2.02 5.16
C TYR A 28 -6.05 1.67 4.02
N ALA A 29 -6.38 0.71 3.16
CA ALA A 29 -5.54 0.35 2.02
C ALA A 29 -5.37 1.53 1.05
N ALA A 30 -6.43 2.28 0.77
CA ALA A 30 -6.34 3.49 -0.07
C ALA A 30 -5.46 4.57 0.58
N TYR A 31 -5.64 4.80 1.88
CA TYR A 31 -4.82 5.76 2.64
C TYR A 31 -3.33 5.36 2.66
N PHE A 32 -3.03 4.10 2.98
CA PHE A 32 -1.65 3.59 2.99
C PHE A 32 -1.03 3.56 1.59
N ALA A 33 -1.82 3.28 0.54
CA ALA A 33 -1.33 3.32 -0.83
C ALA A 33 -0.80 4.71 -1.20
N GLU A 34 -1.52 5.78 -0.84
CA GLU A 34 -1.06 7.16 -1.07
C GLU A 34 0.20 7.48 -0.26
N ILE A 35 0.28 7.04 1.00
CA ILE A 35 1.47 7.19 1.83
C ILE A 35 2.69 6.51 1.18
N TYR A 36 2.55 5.24 0.78
CA TYR A 36 3.65 4.51 0.14
C TYR A 36 4.02 5.11 -1.21
N ARG A 37 3.04 5.56 -2.00
CA ARG A 37 3.28 6.26 -3.28
C ARG A 37 4.10 7.53 -3.04
N ALA A 38 3.71 8.36 -2.08
CA ALA A 38 4.44 9.57 -1.71
C ALA A 38 5.85 9.23 -1.19
N GLY A 39 5.99 8.20 -0.35
CA GLY A 39 7.27 7.72 0.15
C GLY A 39 8.23 7.25 -0.94
N ILE A 40 7.74 6.53 -1.97
CA ILE A 40 8.54 6.10 -3.12
C ILE A 40 8.94 7.30 -4.00
N GLN A 41 8.05 8.28 -4.16
CA GLN A 41 8.32 9.49 -4.96
C GLN A 41 9.33 10.42 -4.29
N ASN A 42 9.43 10.40 -2.97
CA ASN A 42 10.40 11.20 -2.22
C ASN A 42 11.85 10.67 -2.35
N ILE A 43 12.06 9.49 -2.95
CA ILE A 43 13.39 8.92 -3.16
C ILE A 43 14.05 9.58 -4.38
N PRO A 44 15.25 10.19 -4.23
CA PRO A 44 15.96 10.84 -5.33
C PRO A 44 16.18 9.91 -6.53
N ASN A 45 15.90 10.41 -7.74
CA ASN A 45 16.08 9.63 -8.98
C ASN A 45 17.52 9.17 -9.21
N GLY A 46 18.52 9.93 -8.72
CA GLY A 46 19.93 9.56 -8.80
C GLY A 46 20.26 8.20 -8.15
N GLN A 47 19.46 7.74 -7.17
CA GLN A 47 19.61 6.38 -6.60
C GLN A 47 19.32 5.29 -7.65
N ARG A 48 18.34 5.51 -8.53
CA ARG A 48 17.98 4.58 -9.60
C ARG A 48 19.02 4.59 -10.72
N GLU A 49 19.54 5.77 -11.06
CA GLU A 49 20.62 5.94 -12.05
C GLU A 49 21.91 5.28 -11.55
N ALA A 50 22.31 5.53 -10.30
CA ALA A 50 23.45 4.88 -9.67
C ALA A 50 23.30 3.37 -9.61
N ALA A 51 22.11 2.86 -9.25
CA ALA A 51 21.84 1.42 -9.25
C ALA A 51 22.00 0.80 -10.64
N THR A 52 21.59 1.50 -11.69
CA THR A 52 21.73 1.06 -13.09
C THR A 52 23.22 1.01 -13.49
N ILE A 53 24.00 2.02 -13.12
CA ILE A 53 25.46 2.06 -13.37
C ILE A 53 26.18 0.92 -12.64
N LEU A 54 25.74 0.57 -11.44
CA LEU A 54 26.26 -0.54 -10.65
C LEU A 54 25.78 -1.93 -11.13
N GLY A 55 25.01 -2.00 -12.22
CA GLY A 55 24.55 -3.25 -12.82
C GLY A 55 23.37 -3.91 -12.10
N TYR A 56 22.64 -3.19 -11.25
CA TYR A 56 21.44 -3.74 -10.61
C TYR A 56 20.26 -3.84 -11.57
N SER A 57 19.51 -4.94 -11.47
CA SER A 57 18.22 -5.06 -12.15
C SER A 57 17.15 -4.18 -11.47
N ARG A 58 16.04 -3.91 -12.17
CA ARG A 58 14.94 -3.10 -11.61
C ARG A 58 14.36 -3.71 -10.32
N VAL A 59 14.25 -5.03 -10.26
CA VAL A 59 13.74 -5.75 -9.08
C VAL A 59 14.73 -5.65 -7.92
N GLN A 60 16.04 -5.76 -8.19
CA GLN A 60 17.09 -5.60 -7.17
C GLN A 60 17.14 -4.16 -6.67
N THR A 61 17.09 -3.18 -7.57
CA THR A 61 17.03 -1.75 -7.24
C THR A 61 15.83 -1.46 -6.33
N PHE A 62 14.66 -2.01 -6.65
CA PHE A 62 13.48 -1.84 -5.81
C PHE A 62 13.69 -2.44 -4.41
N HIS A 63 14.01 -3.74 -4.31
CA HIS A 63 14.06 -4.43 -3.03
C HIS A 63 15.25 -4.02 -2.14
N ARG A 64 16.41 -3.70 -2.73
CA ARG A 64 17.63 -3.38 -1.98
C ARG A 64 17.81 -1.90 -1.68
N ILE A 65 17.24 -1.03 -2.50
CA ILE A 65 17.52 0.42 -2.45
C ILE A 65 16.23 1.18 -2.18
N VAL A 66 15.23 1.09 -3.06
CA VAL A 66 14.03 1.94 -3.00
C VAL A 66 13.12 1.57 -1.84
N PHE A 67 12.78 0.29 -1.68
CA PHE A 67 11.83 -0.18 -0.69
C PHE A 67 12.30 0.07 0.76
N PRO A 68 13.54 -0.29 1.16
CA PRO A 68 14.01 -0.01 2.53
C PRO A 68 14.07 1.48 2.86
N GLN A 69 14.47 2.32 1.89
CA GLN A 69 14.49 3.78 2.07
C GLN A 69 13.10 4.36 2.20
N MET A 70 12.15 3.90 1.39
CA MET A 70 10.75 4.33 1.49
C MET A 70 10.18 3.98 2.86
N VAL A 71 10.40 2.75 3.33
CA VAL A 71 9.92 2.29 4.65
C VAL A 71 10.47 3.17 5.76
N LYS A 72 11.78 3.51 5.72
CA LYS A 72 12.40 4.41 6.69
C LYS A 72 11.83 5.84 6.65
N ASN A 73 11.44 6.33 5.48
CA ASN A 73 10.89 7.68 5.32
C ASN A 73 9.42 7.77 5.74
N VAL A 74 8.65 6.70 5.50
CA VAL A 74 7.22 6.63 5.80
C VAL A 74 6.94 6.32 7.27
N LEU A 75 7.76 5.45 7.87
CA LEU A 75 7.62 5.12 9.27
C LEU A 75 8.20 6.25 10.13
N PRO A 76 7.44 6.81 11.09
CA PRO A 76 7.99 7.78 12.02
C PRO A 76 9.14 7.15 12.81
N PRO A 77 10.17 7.95 13.19
CA PRO A 77 11.20 7.48 14.10
C PRO A 77 10.55 7.14 15.43
N VAL A 78 10.49 5.85 15.75
CA VAL A 78 10.13 5.33 17.07
C VAL A 78 11.38 5.16 17.92
#